data_AF-A0A926HCI4-F1
#
_entry.id   AF-A0A926HCI4-F1
#
_cell.length_a   1.000
_cell.length_b   1.000
_cell.length_c   1.000
_cell.angle_alpha   90.00
_cell.angle_beta   90.00
_cell.angle_gamma   90.00
#
_symmetry.space_group_name_H-M   'P 1'
#
loop_
_entity.id
_entity.type
_entity.pdbx_description
1 polymer ?
#
loop_
_entity_poly.entity_id
_entity_poly.type
_entity_poly.pdbx_seq_one_letter_code
_entity_poly.pdbx_strand_id
1 'polypeptide(L)'
;MKSTNRMTVAAYQAGDRIQVRSDVTTPMPMPGDIGTVREVVPCYGDNTVGYNVQIDGDSRASRVWFFLQHQLLPFPARRAAVKEAS
;
A
#
# COMPACT_ATOMS: atom_id res chain seq x y z
N MET A 1 -12.30 9.77 30.39
CA MET A 1 -11.55 8.85 29.50
C MET A 1 -10.95 9.66 28.36
N LYS A 2 -9.62 9.81 28.29
CA LYS A 2 -8.97 10.44 27.13
C LYS A 2 -8.87 9.37 26.03
N SER A 3 -9.75 9.44 25.04
CA SER A 3 -9.60 8.65 23.82
C SER A 3 -8.41 9.24 23.06
N THR A 4 -7.24 8.63 23.19
CA THR A 4 -6.07 8.99 22.39
C THR A 4 -6.37 8.55 20.97
N ASN A 5 -6.95 9.45 20.16
CA ASN A 5 -7.25 9.21 18.77
C ASN A 5 -5.90 9.09 18.03
N ARG A 6 -5.34 7.89 17.96
CA ARG A 6 -4.12 7.63 17.19
C ARG A 6 -4.52 7.66 15.72
N MET A 7 -4.35 8.80 15.07
CA MET A 7 -4.33 8.83 13.61
C MET A 7 -3.25 7.86 13.15
N THR A 8 -3.61 6.93 12.27
CA THR A 8 -2.61 6.05 11.64
C THR A 8 -1.70 6.92 10.79
N VAL A 9 -0.40 6.91 11.09
CA VAL A 9 0.60 7.63 10.29
C VAL A 9 0.80 6.87 8.98
N ALA A 10 0.80 7.60 7.86
CA ALA A 10 1.06 7.04 6.55
C ALA A 10 2.45 6.39 6.51
N ALA A 11 2.51 5.12 6.12
CA ALA A 11 3.77 4.38 5.98
C ALA A 11 4.52 4.69 4.68
N TYR A 12 3.81 5.13 3.64
CA TYR A 12 4.32 5.40 2.31
C TYR A 12 3.98 6.82 1.84
N GLN A 13 4.72 7.33 0.87
CA GLN A 13 4.58 8.66 0.26
C GLN A 13 4.41 8.55 -1.26
N ALA A 14 3.93 9.63 -1.90
CA ALA A 14 3.86 9.67 -3.37
C ALA A 14 5.25 9.50 -3.99
N GLY A 15 5.35 8.62 -4.99
CA GLY A 15 6.60 8.21 -5.61
C GLY A 15 7.21 6.92 -5.05
N ASP A 16 6.77 6.46 -3.86
CA ASP A 16 7.27 5.21 -3.29
C ASP A 16 6.86 4.02 -4.15
N ARG A 17 7.78 3.04 -4.23
CA ARG A 17 7.51 1.73 -4.81
C ARG A 17 7.00 0.79 -3.72
N ILE A 18 5.92 0.10 -4.04
CA ILE A 18 5.26 -0.85 -3.13
C ILE A 18 4.89 -2.13 -3.87
N GLN A 19 4.62 -3.17 -3.09
CA GLN A 19 4.04 -4.41 -3.56
C GLN A 19 2.67 -4.61 -2.89
N VAL A 20 1.63 -4.87 -3.66
CA VAL A 20 0.34 -5.33 -3.19
C VAL A 20 0.49 -6.77 -2.70
N ARG A 21 0.00 -7.08 -1.51
CA ARG A 21 0.08 -8.45 -1.00
C ARG A 21 -0.69 -9.40 -1.92
N SER A 22 -0.17 -10.62 -2.08
CA SER A 22 -0.77 -11.65 -2.95
C SER A 22 -2.12 -12.17 -2.45
N ASP A 23 -2.49 -11.90 -1.20
CA ASP A 23 -3.76 -12.29 -0.59
C ASP A 23 -4.88 -11.24 -0.76
N VAL A 24 -4.60 -10.12 -1.43
CA VAL A 24 -5.57 -9.06 -1.67
C VAL A 24 -6.47 -9.42 -2.85
N THR A 25 -7.76 -9.61 -2.60
CA THR A 25 -8.77 -9.80 -3.64
C THR A 25 -9.15 -8.46 -4.26
N THR A 26 -9.03 -8.35 -5.58
CA THR A 26 -9.50 -7.19 -6.35
C THR A 26 -10.71 -7.54 -7.21
N PRO A 27 -11.62 -6.57 -7.48
CA PRO A 27 -12.82 -6.82 -8.28
C PRO A 27 -12.52 -7.11 -9.76
N MET A 28 -11.33 -6.75 -10.24
CA MET A 28 -10.83 -7.06 -11.57
C MET A 28 -9.41 -7.64 -11.46
N PRO A 29 -8.98 -8.51 -12.38
CA PRO A 29 -7.60 -8.97 -12.44
C PRO A 29 -6.64 -7.79 -12.54
N MET A 30 -5.69 -7.73 -11.62
CA MET A 30 -4.62 -6.74 -11.69
C MET A 30 -3.57 -7.18 -12.72
N PRO A 31 -2.96 -6.21 -13.45
CA PRO A 31 -1.90 -6.51 -14.41
C PRO A 31 -0.58 -6.94 -13.74
N GLY A 32 -0.43 -6.67 -12.45
CA GLY A 32 0.72 -7.05 -11.62
C GLY A 32 0.46 -6.71 -10.15
N ASP A 33 1.43 -6.99 -9.29
CA ASP A 33 1.37 -6.70 -7.85
C ASP A 33 2.34 -5.59 -7.42
N ILE A 34 3.20 -5.09 -8.31
CA ILE A 34 4.12 -3.99 -8.00
C ILE A 34 3.57 -2.69 -8.58
N GLY A 35 3.67 -1.61 -7.81
CA GLY A 35 3.21 -0.30 -8.26
C GLY A 35 3.91 0.86 -7.57
N THR A 36 3.54 2.06 -8.03
CA THR A 36 4.04 3.33 -7.51
C THR A 36 2.90 4.10 -6.87
N VAL A 37 3.09 4.58 -5.65
CA VAL A 37 2.12 5.43 -4.97
C VAL A 37 1.99 6.76 -5.72
N ARG A 38 0.77 7.10 -6.12
CA ARG A 38 0.44 8.37 -6.76
C ARG A 38 -0.10 9.38 -5.77
N GLU A 39 -0.85 8.91 -4.77
CA GLU A 39 -1.48 9.77 -3.78
C GLU A 39 -1.70 9.00 -2.47
N VAL A 40 -1.54 9.70 -1.35
CA VAL A 40 -1.87 9.23 -0.01
C VAL A 40 -3.25 9.76 0.35
N VAL A 41 -4.18 8.88 0.68
CA VAL A 41 -5.59 9.20 0.95
C VAL A 41 -5.88 8.95 2.44
N PRO A 42 -5.87 10.00 3.30
CA PRO A 42 -6.25 9.85 4.70
C PRO A 42 -7.76 9.62 4.82
N CYS A 43 -8.16 8.56 5.52
CA CYS A 43 -9.56 8.33 5.86
C CYS A 43 -9.85 8.87 7.27
N TYR A 44 -10.57 9.99 7.34
CA TYR A 44 -10.89 10.65 8.61
C TYR A 44 -11.98 9.92 9.42
N GLY A 45 -12.77 9.04 8.77
CA GLY A 45 -13.89 8.34 9.41
C GLY A 45 -13.47 7.15 10.28
N ASP A 46 -12.40 6.45 9.89
CA ASP A 46 -11.89 5.25 10.58
C ASP A 46 -10.41 5.37 10.98
N ASN A 47 -9.82 6.55 10.80
CA ASN A 47 -8.40 6.85 11.02
C ASN A 47 -7.44 5.93 10.24
N THR A 48 -7.87 5.36 9.10
CA THR A 48 -7.00 4.55 8.24
C THR A 48 -6.33 5.40 7.16
N VAL A 49 -5.29 4.84 6.53
CA VAL A 49 -4.62 5.44 5.38
C VAL A 49 -4.76 4.51 4.19
N GLY A 50 -5.28 5.06 3.10
CA GLY A 50 -5.34 4.43 1.79
C GLY A 50 -4.34 5.06 0.81
N TYR A 51 -4.14 4.40 -0.31
CA TYR A 51 -3.17 4.78 -1.32
C TYR A 51 -3.76 4.56 -2.71
N ASN A 52 -3.69 5.58 -3.56
CA ASN A 52 -3.89 5.41 -5.00
C ASN A 52 -2.55 4.98 -5.60
N VAL A 53 -2.51 3.77 -6.15
CA VAL A 53 -1.32 3.12 -6.70
C VAL A 53 -1.48 2.95 -8.20
N GLN A 54 -0.49 3.37 -8.96
CA GLN A 54 -0.38 2.97 -10.36
C GLN A 54 0.38 1.65 -10.44
N ILE A 55 -0.27 0.61 -10.98
CA ILE A 55 0.31 -0.73 -11.10
C ILE A 55 1.14 -0.84 -12.38
N ASP A 56 2.26 -1.54 -12.30
CA ASP A 56 3.12 -1.82 -13.45
C ASP A 56 2.42 -2.72 -14.46
N GLY A 57 2.68 -2.50 -15.75
CA GLY A 57 2.06 -3.27 -16.83
C GLY A 57 0.58 -2.94 -17.05
N ASP A 58 0.00 -2.00 -16.31
CA ASP A 58 -1.33 -1.50 -16.57
C ASP A 58 -1.36 -0.75 -17.91
N SER A 59 -2.06 -1.31 -18.89
CA SER A 59 -2.20 -0.71 -20.23
C SER A 59 -2.91 0.65 -20.20
N ARG A 60 -3.61 0.97 -19.12
CA ARG A 60 -4.26 2.26 -18.91
C ARG A 60 -3.36 3.14 -18.05
N ALA A 61 -2.53 3.95 -18.68
CA ALA A 61 -1.52 4.79 -18.00
C ALA A 61 -2.09 5.73 -16.92
N SER A 62 -3.37 6.10 -17.00
CA SER A 62 -4.06 6.95 -16.01
C SER A 62 -4.83 6.18 -14.94
N ARG A 63 -4.90 4.84 -15.00
CA ARG A 63 -5.63 4.03 -14.03
C ARG A 63 -4.82 3.94 -12.74
N VAL A 64 -5.48 4.27 -11.63
CA VAL A 64 -5.00 4.04 -10.27
C VAL A 64 -5.90 3.02 -9.57
N TRP A 65 -5.29 2.28 -8.66
CA TRP A 65 -5.92 1.27 -7.84
C TRP A 65 -5.83 1.69 -6.38
N PHE A 66 -6.93 1.60 -5.65
CA PHE A 66 -6.98 1.98 -4.25
C PHE A 66 -6.67 0.78 -3.36
N PHE A 67 -5.72 0.95 -2.43
CA PHE A 67 -5.39 -0.06 -1.42
C PHE A 67 -5.24 0.58 -0.03
N LEU A 68 -5.57 -0.19 1.00
CA LEU A 68 -5.33 0.19 2.39
C LEU A 68 -3.87 -0.10 2.78
N GLN A 69 -3.34 0.64 3.75
CA GLN A 69 -1.94 0.48 4.20
C GLN A 69 -1.54 -0.97 4.51
N HIS A 70 -2.44 -1.74 5.13
CA HIS A 70 -2.18 -3.13 5.52
C HIS A 70 -2.18 -4.13 4.35
N GLN A 71 -2.66 -3.71 3.18
CA GLN A 71 -2.68 -4.49 1.93
C GLN A 71 -1.37 -4.33 1.14
N LEU A 72 -0.47 -3.46 1.60
CA LEU A 72 0.76 -3.10 0.91
C LEU A 72 2.00 -3.51 1.70
N LEU A 73 3.05 -3.87 0.97
CA LEU A 73 4.39 -4.16 1.45
C LEU A 73 5.38 -3.15 0.85
N PRO A 74 6.47 -2.79 1.54
CA PRO A 74 7.55 -2.00 0.95
C PRO A 74 8.16 -2.74 -0.25
N PHE A 75 8.66 -2.02 -1.26
CA PHE A 75 9.38 -2.62 -2.39
C PHE A 75 10.87 -2.18 -2.42
N PRO A 76 11.83 -3.12 -2.58
CA PRO A 76 11.63 -4.56 -2.59
C PRO A 76 11.10 -5.02 -1.23
N ALA A 77 10.16 -5.96 -1.23
CA ALA A 77 9.68 -6.57 0.00
C ALA A 77 10.90 -7.23 0.63
N ARG A 78 11.50 -6.58 1.64
CA ARG A 78 12.59 -7.19 2.38
C ARG A 78 12.08 -8.56 2.80
N ARG A 79 12.71 -9.63 2.30
CA ARG A 79 12.73 -10.90 3.03
C ARG A 79 13.04 -10.48 4.46
N ALA A 80 12.12 -10.78 5.39
CA ALA A 80 12.35 -10.56 6.81
C ALA A 80 13.81 -10.91 7.07
N ALA A 81 14.58 -9.94 7.57
CA ALA A 81 15.98 -10.16 7.85
C ALA A 81 16.02 -11.38 8.78
N VAL A 82 16.48 -12.50 8.23
CA VAL A 82 16.96 -13.62 9.01
C VAL A 82 18.17 -13.04 9.75
N LYS A 83 17.94 -12.46 10.92
CA LYS A 83 19.00 -12.39 11.92
C LYS A 83 19.12 -13.82 12.45
N GLU A 84 20.03 -14.55 11.81
CA GLU A 84 21.07 -15.38 12.43
C GLU A 84 20.82 -15.63 13.93
N ALA A 85 20.48 -16.83 14.41
CA ALA A 85 21.30 -18.03 14.36
C ALA A 85 22.80 -17.72 14.53
N SER A 86 23.18 -17.31 15.74
CA SER A 86 24.40 -17.75 16.46
C SER A 86 24.29 -17.35 17.92
#